data_AF-A0A485B7C6-F1
#
_entry.id   AF-A0A485B7C6-F1
#
_cell.length_a   1.000
_cell.length_b   1.000
_cell.length_c   1.000
_cell.angle_alpha   90.00
_cell.angle_beta   90.00
_cell.angle_gamma   90.00
#
_symmetry.space_group_name_H-M   'P 1'
#
loop_
_entity.id
_entity.type
_entity.pdbx_description
1 polymer ?
#
loop_
_entity_poly.entity_id
_entity_poly.type
_entity_poly.pdbx_seq_one_letter_code
_entity_poly.pdbx_strand_id
1 'polypeptide(L)'
;MMYHIPAVLSPQEVDYFSGRLQQAEWVDGRATTGDQGAQVKNNQQVDTRSALYDELQGKVLAALNRSSLFFAAALPKTPLQPAFQPLPAERNLRFSR
;
A
#
# COMPACT_ATOMS: atom_id res chain seq x y z
N MET A 1 19.51 6.32 -3.54
CA MET A 1 19.84 4.93 -3.15
C MET A 1 18.57 4.32 -2.57
N MET A 2 18.13 3.15 -3.05
CA MET A 2 16.88 2.50 -2.64
C MET A 2 17.21 1.11 -2.10
N TYR A 3 16.66 0.77 -0.92
CA TYR A 3 16.93 -0.50 -0.26
C TYR A 3 15.78 -1.46 -0.49
N HIS A 4 16.08 -2.66 -0.98
CA HIS A 4 15.08 -3.69 -1.24
C HIS A 4 15.00 -4.65 -0.06
N ILE A 5 13.82 -4.81 0.53
CA ILE A 5 13.54 -5.76 1.61
C ILE A 5 12.72 -6.90 1.00
N PRO A 6 13.33 -8.06 0.71
CA PRO A 6 12.64 -9.15 0.04
C PRO A 6 11.63 -9.81 0.99
N ALA A 7 10.60 -10.42 0.41
CA ALA A 7 9.67 -11.32 1.08
C ALA A 7 9.03 -10.76 2.38
N VAL A 8 8.76 -9.44 2.42
CA VAL A 8 8.00 -8.84 3.53
C VAL A 8 6.63 -9.51 3.62
N LEU A 9 5.96 -9.74 2.49
CA LEU A 9 4.75 -10.56 2.37
C LEU A 9 5.11 -11.92 1.76
N SER A 10 4.51 -12.99 2.29
CA SER A 10 4.54 -14.31 1.67
C SER A 10 3.67 -14.36 0.41
N PRO A 11 3.89 -15.33 -0.51
CA PRO A 11 3.04 -15.47 -1.70
C PRO A 11 1.55 -15.60 -1.37
N GLN A 12 1.21 -16.35 -0.33
CA GLN A 12 -0.18 -16.56 0.13
C GLN A 12 -0.82 -15.25 0.63
N GLU A 13 -0.04 -14.41 1.33
CA GLU A 13 -0.51 -13.09 1.71
C GLU A 13 -0.67 -12.20 0.48
N VAL A 14 0.26 -12.20 -0.47
CA VAL A 14 0.10 -11.43 -1.71
C VAL A 14 -1.21 -11.80 -2.42
N ASP A 15 -1.48 -13.10 -2.59
CA ASP A 15 -2.72 -13.58 -3.21
C ASP A 15 -3.96 -13.13 -2.43
N TYR A 16 -3.90 -13.18 -1.10
CA TYR A 16 -4.96 -12.68 -0.23
C TYR A 16 -5.22 -11.18 -0.47
N PHE A 17 -4.18 -10.36 -0.43
CA PHE A 17 -4.30 -8.91 -0.69
C PHE A 17 -4.86 -8.64 -2.08
N SER A 18 -4.37 -9.33 -3.10
CA SER A 18 -4.87 -9.20 -4.47
C SER A 18 -6.35 -9.54 -4.58
N GLY A 19 -6.81 -10.65 -4.00
CA GLY A 19 -8.22 -11.04 -4.03
C GLY A 19 -9.14 -10.04 -3.30
N ARG A 20 -8.70 -9.52 -2.15
CA ARG A 20 -9.48 -8.53 -1.39
C ARG A 20 -9.53 -7.17 -2.08
N LEU A 21 -8.41 -6.71 -2.65
CA LEU A 21 -8.33 -5.44 -3.36
C LEU A 21 -9.09 -5.43 -4.68
N GLN A 22 -9.24 -6.57 -5.36
CA GLN A 22 -10.08 -6.68 -6.56
C GLN A 22 -11.56 -6.39 -6.28
N GLN A 23 -12.01 -6.59 -5.04
CA GLN A 23 -13.39 -6.37 -4.60
C GLN A 23 -13.56 -5.04 -3.85
N ALA A 24 -12.48 -4.26 -3.69
CA ALA A 24 -12.51 -3.04 -2.93
C ALA A 24 -13.32 -1.96 -3.65
N GLU A 25 -14.03 -1.15 -2.86
CA GLU A 25 -14.56 0.11 -3.33
C GLU A 25 -13.42 1.14 -3.38
N TRP A 26 -13.23 1.73 -4.56
CA TRP A 26 -12.18 2.69 -4.83
C TRP A 26 -12.74 4.11 -4.78
N VAL A 27 -12.27 4.91 -3.83
CA VAL A 27 -12.65 6.33 -3.68
C VAL A 27 -11.60 7.25 -4.28
N ASP A 28 -12.00 8.47 -4.64
CA ASP A 28 -11.06 9.48 -5.11
C ASP A 28 -10.09 9.85 -3.98
N GLY A 29 -8.79 9.64 -4.21
CA GLY A 29 -7.73 9.96 -3.27
C GLY A 29 -7.58 11.46 -2.96
N ARG A 30 -8.27 12.35 -3.69
CA ARG A 30 -8.40 13.78 -3.32
C ARG A 30 -9.15 13.94 -2.00
N ALA A 31 -10.08 13.04 -1.67
CA ALA A 31 -10.83 13.06 -0.41
C ALA A 31 -9.95 12.78 0.83
N THR A 32 -8.75 12.21 0.66
CA THR A 32 -7.81 11.87 1.73
C THR A 32 -6.61 12.81 1.83
N THR A 33 -6.57 13.89 1.03
CA THR A 33 -5.42 14.81 0.97
C THR A 33 -5.89 16.23 1.29
N GLY A 34 -5.16 16.95 2.16
CA GLY A 34 -5.43 18.38 2.42
C GLY A 34 -5.34 19.23 1.14
N ASP A 35 -5.88 20.45 1.20
CA ASP A 35 -6.19 21.32 0.04
C ASP A 35 -5.08 21.44 -1.03
N GLN A 36 -3.80 21.38 -0.63
CA GLN A 36 -2.65 21.53 -1.53
C GLN A 36 -2.38 20.28 -2.40
N GLY A 37 -2.74 19.07 -1.95
CA GLY A 37 -2.56 17.84 -2.75
C GLY A 37 -3.78 17.49 -3.60
N ALA A 38 -4.92 18.14 -3.34
CA ALA A 38 -6.14 17.98 -4.09
C ALA A 38 -6.08 18.57 -5.50
N GLN A 39 -5.03 19.30 -5.91
CA GLN A 39 -4.92 19.85 -7.28
C GLN A 39 -4.33 18.83 -8.29
N VAL A 40 -3.53 17.86 -7.83
CA VAL A 40 -2.72 16.99 -8.71
C VAL A 40 -2.93 15.48 -8.51
N LYS A 41 -3.64 15.07 -7.45
CA LYS A 41 -3.81 13.64 -7.12
C LYS A 41 -5.01 13.03 -7.85
N ASN A 42 -4.82 12.58 -9.10
CA ASN A 42 -5.79 11.73 -9.82
C ASN A 42 -5.50 10.25 -9.55
N ASN A 43 -5.58 9.83 -8.28
CA ASN A 43 -5.34 8.44 -7.92
C ASN A 43 -6.47 7.91 -7.03
N GLN A 44 -6.95 6.72 -7.34
CA GLN A 44 -7.94 6.03 -6.53
C GLN A 44 -7.30 5.37 -5.33
N GLN A 45 -8.02 5.29 -4.21
CA GLN A 45 -7.56 4.63 -2.99
C GLN A 45 -8.69 3.83 -2.35
N VAL A 46 -8.34 2.79 -1.59
CA VAL A 46 -9.31 2.17 -0.67
C VAL A 46 -9.70 3.22 0.38
N ASP A 47 -11.00 3.33 0.69
CA ASP A 47 -11.48 4.26 1.73
C ASP A 47 -10.82 3.95 3.07
N THR A 48 -10.13 4.93 3.65
CA THR A 48 -9.42 4.81 4.92
C THR A 48 -10.35 4.61 6.12
N ARG A 49 -11.66 4.81 5.95
CA ARG A 49 -12.69 4.54 6.96
C ARG A 49 -13.33 3.16 6.81
N SER A 50 -12.95 2.39 5.78
CA SER A 50 -13.54 1.08 5.54
C SER A 50 -12.92 0.00 6.43
N ALA A 51 -13.73 -1.00 6.81
CA ALA A 51 -13.24 -2.18 7.52
C ALA A 51 -12.15 -2.93 6.72
N LEU A 52 -12.20 -2.86 5.38
CA LEU A 52 -11.18 -3.43 4.51
C LEU A 52 -9.83 -2.73 4.70
N TYR A 53 -9.81 -1.41 4.81
CA TYR A 53 -8.59 -0.66 5.05
C TYR A 53 -7.92 -1.05 6.37
N ASP A 54 -8.69 -1.10 7.46
CA ASP A 54 -8.18 -1.50 8.78
C ASP A 54 -7.59 -2.92 8.76
N GLU A 55 -8.29 -3.84 8.10
CA GLU A 55 -7.89 -5.23 7.94
C GLU A 55 -6.54 -5.35 7.19
N LEU A 56 -6.44 -4.70 6.03
CA LEU A 56 -5.25 -4.76 5.18
C LEU A 56 -4.07 -4.00 5.81
N GLN A 57 -4.33 -2.85 6.44
CA GLN A 57 -3.32 -2.09 7.17
C GLN A 57 -2.73 -2.93 8.29
N GLY A 58 -3.56 -3.57 9.11
CA GLY A 58 -3.11 -4.42 10.21
C GLY A 58 -2.20 -5.56 9.73
N LYS A 59 -2.55 -6.19 8.60
CA LYS A 59 -1.74 -7.26 7.99
C LYS A 59 -0.39 -6.75 7.48
N VAL A 60 -0.33 -5.59 6.82
CA VAL A 60 0.94 -4.98 6.38
C VAL A 60 1.81 -4.64 7.58
N LEU A 61 1.24 -4.03 8.62
CA LEU A 61 2.00 -3.68 9.82
C LEU A 61 2.54 -4.93 10.54
N ALA A 62 1.74 -5.98 10.66
CA ALA A 62 2.20 -7.26 11.18
C ALA A 62 3.34 -7.84 10.34
N ALA A 63 3.27 -7.72 9.01
CA ALA A 63 4.29 -8.17 8.08
C ALA A 63 5.60 -7.38 8.16
N LEU A 64 5.53 -6.08 8.42
CA LEU A 64 6.71 -5.26 8.65
C LEU A 64 7.31 -5.53 10.03
N ASN A 65 6.48 -5.75 11.05
CA ASN A 65 6.93 -6.04 12.41
C ASN A 65 7.72 -7.35 12.53
N ARG A 66 7.46 -8.34 11.67
CA ARG A 66 8.26 -9.58 11.59
C ARG A 66 9.59 -9.41 10.84
N SER A 67 9.84 -8.28 10.18
CA SER A 67 11.06 -8.05 9.40
C SER A 67 12.10 -7.27 10.19
N SER A 68 13.11 -7.96 10.73
CA SER A 68 14.26 -7.33 11.39
C SER A 68 15.05 -6.41 10.45
N LEU A 69 15.12 -6.77 9.16
CA LEU A 69 15.77 -5.98 8.13
C LEU A 69 15.07 -4.63 7.91
N PHE A 70 13.74 -4.59 8.03
CA PHE A 70 12.99 -3.34 7.93
C PHE A 70 13.37 -2.36 9.04
N PHE A 71 13.46 -2.81 10.30
CA PHE A 71 13.85 -1.93 11.39
C PHE A 71 15.31 -1.48 11.29
N ALA A 72 16.22 -2.37 10.91
CA ALA A 72 17.62 -2.03 10.70
C ALA A 72 17.82 -0.99 9.59
N ALA A 73 17.02 -1.07 8.52
CA ALA A 73 17.13 -0.18 7.37
C ALA A 73 16.38 1.15 7.53
N ALA A 74 15.19 1.14 8.16
CA ALA A 74 14.27 2.29 8.12
C ALA A 74 14.17 3.08 9.44
N LEU A 75 14.50 2.48 10.59
CA LEU A 75 14.41 3.09 11.94
C LEU A 75 13.15 3.98 12.12
N PRO A 76 11.94 3.42 11.95
CA PRO A 76 10.72 4.22 11.88
C PRO A 76 10.41 4.92 13.22
N LYS A 77 10.25 6.24 13.18
CA LYS A 77 9.93 7.08 14.34
C LYS A 77 8.42 7.16 14.65
N THR A 78 7.57 6.82 13.68
CA THR A 78 6.11 6.98 13.77
C THR A 78 5.42 5.80 13.09
N PRO A 79 4.23 5.37 13.56
CA PRO A 79 3.47 4.32 12.89
C PRO A 79 3.22 4.64 11.41
N LEU A 80 3.45 3.63 10.57
CA LEU A 80 3.16 3.73 9.14
C LEU A 80 1.66 3.69 8.91
N GLN A 81 1.20 4.44 7.90
CA GLN A 81 -0.17 4.42 7.40
C GLN A 81 -0.12 4.06 5.91
N PRO A 82 -0.06 2.75 5.56
CA PRO A 82 -0.03 2.31 4.17
C PRO A 82 -1.31 2.69 3.46
N ALA A 83 -1.19 3.31 2.29
CA ALA A 83 -2.31 3.52 1.38
C ALA A 83 -2.36 2.40 0.33
N PHE A 84 -3.57 1.96 -0.01
CA PHE A 84 -3.81 0.98 -1.06
C PHE A 84 -4.41 1.69 -2.27
N GLN A 85 -3.80 1.51 -3.43
CA GLN A 85 -4.21 2.14 -4.69
C GLN A 85 -4.20 1.09 -5.80
N PRO A 86 -5.12 1.15 -6.76
CA PRO A 86 -5.12 0.22 -7.87
C PRO A 86 -3.89 0.48 -8.74
N LEU A 87 -3.48 -0.55 -9.50
CA LEU A 87 -2.52 -0.32 -10.55
C LEU A 87 -3.19 0.56 -11.62
N PRO A 88 -2.53 1.62 -12.12
CA PRO A 88 -3.05 2.37 -13.24
C PRO A 88 -3.24 1.42 -14.43
N ALA A 89 -4.36 1.58 -15.16
CA ALA A 89 -4.71 0.74 -16.31
C ALA A 89 -3.60 0.70 -17.39
N GLU A 90 -2.72 1.71 -17.39
CA GLU A 90 -1.54 1.79 -18.25
C GLU A 90 -0.26 1.49 -17.47
N ARG A 91 -0.02 0.20 -17.18
CA ARG A 91 1.33 -0.29 -16.89
C ARG A 91 1.67 -1.52 -17.71
N ASN A 92 1.52 -1.39 -19.03
CA ASN A 92 2.33 -2.11 -20.03
C ASN A 92 3.73 -1.48 -20.19
N LEU A 93 4.34 -1.04 -19.08
CA LEU A 93 5.72 -0.58 -19.08
C LEU A 93 6.62 -1.77 -18.76
N ARG A 94 7.03 -2.42 -19.85
CA ARG A 94 8.31 -3.09 -20.08
C ARG A 94 9.25 -3.07 -18.86
N PHE A 95 9.20 -4.11 -18.03
CA PHE A 95 10.43 -4.61 -17.42
C PHE A 95 11.14 -5.47 -18.47
N SER A 96 11.73 -4.80 -19.46
CA SER A 96 12.66 -5.42 -20.38
C SER A 96 14.05 -5.40 -19.74
N ARG A 97 14.43 -6.56 -19.22
CA ARG A 97 15.79 -7.02 -18.88
C ARG A 97 16.50 -6.34 -17.72
#